data_AF-A0A1Y1U612-F1
#
_entry.id   AF-A0A1Y1U612-F1
#
_cell.length_a   1.000
_cell.length_b   1.000
_cell.length_c   1.000
_cell.angle_alpha   90.00
_cell.angle_beta   90.00
_cell.angle_gamma   90.00
#
_symmetry.space_group_name_H-M   'P 1'
#
loop_
_entity.id
_entity.type
_entity.pdbx_description
1 polymer ?
#
loop_
_entity_poly.entity_id
_entity_poly.type
_entity_poly.pdbx_seq_one_letter_code
_entity_poly.pdbx_strand_id
1 'polypeptide(L)'
;GYNCCPLEVSTVFYTDSYGNWSYNYKLKEWCGLTPYYKIVEEKDCWSEELGYACCKKTCTIFEIDENGEWGSKMINGVVFHLVV
;
A
#
# COMPACT_ATOMS: atom_id res chain seq x y z
N GLY A 1 12.19 3.22 -6.15
CA GLY A 1 10.79 3.47 -6.51
C GLY A 1 10.44 4.89 -6.14
N TYR A 2 9.38 5.45 -6.73
CA TYR A 2 8.88 6.77 -6.34
C TYR A 2 7.98 6.67 -5.11
N ASN A 3 8.01 7.69 -4.25
CA ASN A 3 7.19 7.73 -3.04
C ASN A 3 5.70 7.90 -3.38
N CYS A 4 4.83 7.51 -2.45
CA CYS A 4 3.41 7.86 -2.53
C CYS A 4 3.24 9.36 -2.30
N CYS A 5 2.31 9.98 -3.02
CA CYS A 5 1.99 11.38 -2.75
C CYS A 5 1.32 11.53 -1.37
N PRO A 6 1.58 12.64 -0.65
CA PRO A 6 0.79 13.00 0.53
C PRO A 6 -0.70 13.07 0.18
N LEU A 7 -1.58 12.79 1.15
CA LEU A 7 -3.04 12.81 0.95
C LEU A 7 -3.59 14.17 0.46
N GLU A 8 -2.85 15.25 0.73
CA GLU A 8 -3.17 16.61 0.27
C GLU A 8 -2.79 16.89 -1.19
N VAL A 9 -2.01 16.02 -1.83
CA VAL A 9 -1.57 16.14 -3.23
C VAL A 9 -2.36 15.15 -4.08
N SER A 10 -3.29 15.66 -4.90
CA SER A 10 -4.16 14.84 -5.74
C SER A 10 -4.17 15.23 -7.23
N THR A 11 -3.44 16.28 -7.62
CA THR A 11 -3.41 16.76 -9.01
C THR A 11 -2.59 15.81 -9.88
N VAL A 12 -3.22 15.23 -10.90
CA VAL A 12 -2.53 14.38 -11.88
C VAL A 12 -1.76 15.24 -12.88
N PHE A 13 -0.45 15.07 -12.93
CA PHE A 13 0.42 15.73 -13.92
C PHE A 13 0.81 14.79 -15.06
N TYR A 14 0.92 13.50 -14.77
CA TYR A 14 1.34 12.50 -15.73
C TYR A 14 0.65 11.17 -15.46
N THR A 15 0.38 10.41 -16.53
CA THR A 15 -0.24 9.08 -16.46
C THR A 15 0.50 8.14 -17.39
N ASP A 16 0.83 6.95 -16.90
CA ASP A 16 1.44 5.88 -17.68
C ASP A 16 0.82 4.52 -17.31
N SER A 17 1.45 3.43 -17.76
CA SER A 17 0.99 2.06 -17.49
C SER A 17 1.06 1.65 -16.00
N TYR A 18 1.80 2.40 -15.17
CA TYR A 18 1.93 2.14 -13.73
C TYR A 18 0.95 2.97 -12.90
N GLY A 19 0.38 4.04 -13.48
CA GLY A 19 -0.71 4.79 -12.88
C GLY A 19 -0.61 6.29 -13.09
N ASN A 20 -1.18 7.02 -12.13
CA ASN A 20 -1.19 8.47 -12.10
C ASN A 20 -0.08 9.00 -11.20
N TRP A 21 0.51 10.11 -11.62
CA TRP A 21 1.67 10.71 -10.99
C TRP A 21 1.41 12.19 -10.72
N SER A 22 1.94 12.69 -9.60
CA SER A 22 1.94 14.11 -9.25
C SER A 22 3.35 14.60 -8.96
N TYR A 23 3.53 15.91 -8.99
CA TYR A 23 4.75 16.57 -8.55
C TYR A 23 4.49 17.26 -7.21
N ASN A 24 5.19 16.80 -6.17
CA ASN A 24 5.11 17.38 -4.84
C ASN A 24 6.00 18.63 -4.78
N TYR A 25 5.39 19.82 -4.82
CA TYR A 25 6.13 21.09 -4.77
C TYR A 25 6.81 21.37 -3.42
N LYS A 26 6.32 20.76 -2.33
CA LYS A 26 6.89 20.92 -0.99
C LYS A 26 8.21 20.15 -0.87
N LEU A 27 8.25 18.93 -1.40
CA LEU A 27 9.44 18.07 -1.39
C LEU A 27 10.28 18.15 -2.67
N LYS A 28 9.77 18.83 -3.71
CA LYS A 28 10.36 18.97 -5.04
C LYS A 28 10.64 17.64 -5.74
N GLU A 29 9.73 16.68 -5.63
CA GLU A 29 9.89 15.32 -6.17
C GLU A 29 8.61 14.80 -6.86
N TRP A 30 8.79 13.79 -7.73
CA TRP A 30 7.68 13.04 -8.30
C TRP A 30 7.15 12.00 -7.32
N CYS A 31 5.84 11.84 -7.26
CA CYS A 31 5.17 10.87 -6.40
C CYS A 31 3.98 10.21 -7.11
N GLY A 32 3.65 8.98 -6.69
CA GLY A 32 2.54 8.20 -7.23
C GLY A 32 1.21 8.53 -6.55
N LEU A 33 0.16 8.72 -7.35
CA LEU A 33 -1.23 8.90 -6.90
C LEU A 33 -2.04 7.61 -6.93
N THR A 34 -1.67 6.65 -7.78
CA THR A 34 -2.34 5.35 -7.82
C THR A 34 -1.87 4.52 -6.64
N PRO A 35 -2.73 4.20 -5.65
CA PRO A 35 -2.34 3.32 -4.56
C PRO A 35 -2.04 1.94 -5.16
N TYR A 36 -0.87 1.38 -4.85
CA TYR A 36 -0.60 -0.02 -5.13
C TYR A 36 -1.40 -0.86 -4.12
N TYR A 37 -2.60 -1.29 -4.53
CA TYR A 37 -3.32 -2.31 -3.80
C TYR A 37 -2.89 -3.67 -4.37
N LYS A 38 -2.06 -4.41 -3.62
CA LYS A 38 -1.89 -5.82 -3.91
C LYS A 38 -3.19 -6.52 -3.51
N ILE A 39 -3.88 -7.13 -4.47
CA ILE A 39 -4.99 -8.02 -4.17
C ILE A 39 -4.35 -9.30 -3.65
N VAL A 40 -4.45 -9.51 -2.34
CA VAL A 40 -4.04 -10.75 -1.70
C VAL A 40 -5.15 -11.77 -1.95
N GLU A 41 -4.89 -12.73 -2.82
CA GLU A 41 -5.74 -13.91 -2.96
C GLU A 41 -5.67 -14.73 -1.66
N GLU A 42 -6.80 -15.28 -1.19
CA GLU A 42 -6.93 -16.01 0.09
C GLU A 42 -5.94 -17.19 0.30
N LYS A 43 -5.16 -17.56 -0.71
CA LYS A 43 -4.25 -18.71 -0.69
C LYS A 43 -2.85 -18.42 -0.13
N ASP A 44 -2.44 -17.17 0.00
CA ASP A 44 -1.05 -16.82 0.37
C ASP A 44 -0.90 -16.30 1.82
N CYS A 45 -1.77 -16.73 2.73
CA CYS A 45 -1.79 -16.29 4.13
C CYS A 45 -0.79 -17.04 5.03
N TRP A 46 0.52 -16.88 4.82
CA TRP A 46 1.55 -17.54 5.66
C TRP A 46 1.59 -17.01 7.11
N SER A 47 1.06 -15.82 7.32
CA SER A 47 1.07 -15.14 8.62
C SER A 47 0.19 -15.76 9.70
N GLU A 48 -0.84 -16.54 9.31
CA GLU A 48 -1.71 -17.24 10.25
C GLU A 48 -0.92 -18.29 11.05
N GLU A 49 0.10 -18.91 10.45
CA GLU A 49 1.00 -19.85 11.13
C GLU A 49 1.83 -19.19 12.24
N LEU A 50 2.04 -17.88 12.15
CA LEU A 50 2.74 -17.07 13.15
C LEU A 50 1.81 -16.40 14.17
N GLY A 51 0.49 -16.62 14.05
CA GLY A 51 -0.52 -16.05 14.95
C GLY A 51 -0.98 -14.63 14.57
N TYR A 52 -0.60 -14.13 13.39
CA TYR A 52 -1.09 -12.86 12.87
C TYR A 52 -2.29 -13.10 11.94
N ALA A 53 -3.31 -12.25 12.05
CA ALA A 53 -4.51 -12.41 11.22
C ALA A 53 -4.21 -12.03 9.77
N CYS A 54 -4.61 -12.91 8.84
CA CYS A 54 -4.40 -12.66 7.42
C CYS A 54 -5.34 -11.59 6.86
N CYS A 55 -4.81 -10.80 5.94
CA CYS A 55 -5.60 -9.85 5.17
C CYS A 55 -6.34 -10.50 4.00
N LYS A 56 -7.58 -10.95 4.24
CA LYS A 56 -8.43 -11.58 3.20
C LYS A 56 -9.01 -10.61 2.15
N LYS A 57 -8.54 -9.35 2.09
CA LYS A 57 -9.06 -8.26 1.21
C LYS A 57 -7.96 -7.24 0.88
N THR A 58 -8.34 -6.04 0.42
CA THR A 58 -7.45 -4.90 0.20
C THR A 58 -6.65 -4.58 1.47
N CYS A 59 -5.35 -4.84 1.40
CA CYS A 59 -4.39 -4.40 2.39
C CYS A 59 -3.45 -3.35 1.80
N THR A 60 -3.07 -2.40 2.66
CA THR A 60 -2.00 -1.48 2.35
C THR A 60 -0.73 -2.10 2.88
N ILE A 61 0.15 -2.50 1.97
CA ILE A 61 1.49 -3.00 2.33
C ILE A 61 2.28 -1.82 2.89
N PHE A 62 2.84 -1.99 4.07
CA PHE A 62 3.68 -0.97 4.71
C PHE A 62 5.14 -1.43 4.83
N GLU A 63 5.39 -2.74 4.87
CA GLU A 63 6.74 -3.32 4.93
C GLU A 63 6.85 -4.63 4.13
N ILE A 64 8.07 -4.98 3.73
CA ILE A 64 8.41 -6.23 3.07
C ILE A 64 9.72 -6.73 3.68
N ASP A 65 9.73 -7.96 4.18
CA ASP A 65 10.89 -8.60 4.80
C ASP A 65 11.18 -9.99 4.19
N GLU A 66 12.07 -10.76 4.82
CA GLU A 66 12.44 -12.11 4.39
C GLU A 66 11.28 -13.12 4.48
N ASN A 67 10.26 -12.84 5.30
CA ASN A 67 9.12 -13.72 5.50
C ASN A 67 8.01 -13.41 4.49
N GLY A 68 7.86 -12.15 4.08
CA GLY A 68 6.88 -11.74 3.07
C GLY A 68 6.50 -10.28 3.18
N GLU A 69 5.28 -9.96 2.73
CA GLU A 69 4.77 -8.60 2.73
C GLU A 69 3.88 -8.37 3.96
N TRP A 70 4.16 -7.31 4.70
CA TRP A 70 3.40 -6.92 5.88
C TRP A 70 2.39 -5.84 5.50
N GLY A 71 1.12 -6.22 5.60
CA GLY A 71 -0.01 -5.36 5.33
C GLY A 71 -0.63 -4.78 6.60
N SER A 72 -1.34 -3.68 6.44
CA SER A 72 -2.33 -3.26 7.42
C SER A 72 -3.63 -2.90 6.72
N LYS A 73 -4.73 -3.07 7.45
CA LYS A 73 -6.04 -2.63 6.98
C LYS A 73 -6.61 -1.63 7.96
N MET A 74 -7.04 -0.49 7.42
CA MET A 74 -7.86 0.45 8.16
C MET A 74 -9.33 0.05 8.05
N ILE A 75 -9.95 -0.27 9.18
CA ILE A 75 -11.40 -0.50 9.29
C ILE A 75 -11.91 0.44 10.39
N ASN A 76 -12.84 1.34 10.06
CA ASN A 76 -13.44 2.30 11.00
C ASN A 76 -12.43 3.15 11.79
N GLY A 77 -11.32 3.55 11.17
CA GLY A 77 -10.28 4.36 11.82
C GLY A 77 -9.35 3.58 12.76
N VAL A 78 -9.45 2.24 12.80
CA VAL A 78 -8.56 1.36 13.54
C VAL A 78 -7.59 0.70 12.57
N VAL A 79 -6.29 0.81 12.86
CA VAL A 79 -5.23 0.11 12.13
C VAL A 79 -5.13 -1.31 12.67
N PHE A 80 -5.45 -2.29 11.83
CA PHE A 80 -5.15 -3.68 12.12
C PHE A 80 -3.86 -4.04 11.38
N HIS A 81 -2.81 -4.45 12.10
CA HIS A 81 -1.66 -5.11 11.50
C HIS A 81 -2.13 -6.47 10.97
N LEU A 82 -2.32 -6.57 9.66
CA LEU A 82 -2.87 -7.74 8.98
C LEU A 82 -1.92 -8.10 7.86
N VAL A 83 -1.17 -9.17 8.07
CA VAL A 83 -0.08 -9.58 7.19
C VAL A 83 -0.68 -10.28 5.96
N VAL A 84 0.03 -10.15 4.84
CA VAL A 84 -0.28 -10.80 3.56
C VAL A 84 0.33 -12.17 3.60
#